data_AF-A0A957NIX2-F1
#
_entry.id   AF-A0A957NIX2-F1
#
_cell.length_a   1.000
_cell.length_b   1.000
_cell.length_c   1.000
_cell.angle_alpha   90.00
_cell.angle_beta   90.00
_cell.angle_gamma   90.00
#
_symmetry.space_group_name_H-M   'P 1'
#
loop_
_entity.id
_entity.type
_entity.pdbx_description
1 polymer ?
#
loop_
_entity_poly.entity_id
_entity_poly.type
_entity_poly.pdbx_seq_one_letter_code
_entity_poly.pdbx_strand_id
1 'polypeptide(L)'
;ASGLAERLSAGDITIQRWESEMRQHMKTTYINEYTLGRGGRNAMNAANWGEVGGRLGNQYRHLHGFAADIAAGNMSEAQIKARSAMYVESATDAFERGKARAYGVPALPAYPGDGSTECGVNCHCRWEYDEDESEWRCTWALGAADHCDTCVTRASLWAPLVILKG
;
A
#
# COMPACT_ATOMS: atom_id res chain seq x y z
N ALA A 1 15.35 0.24 -3.27
CA ALA A 1 15.27 0.52 -1.82
C ALA A 1 16.51 0.01 -1.08
N SER A 2 16.93 -1.25 -1.24
CA SER A 2 18.12 -1.82 -0.57
C SER A 2 19.40 -1.00 -0.74
N GLY A 3 19.73 -0.61 -1.98
CA GLY A 3 20.93 0.19 -2.25
C GLY A 3 20.90 1.62 -1.69
N LEU A 4 19.73 2.14 -1.28
CA LEU A 4 19.65 3.46 -0.64
C LEU A 4 20.07 3.41 0.83
N ALA A 5 19.72 2.34 1.54
CA ALA A 5 20.14 2.15 2.92
C ALA A 5 21.66 1.98 3.01
N GLU A 6 22.22 1.14 2.13
CA GLU A 6 23.67 0.90 2.04
C GLU A 6 24.45 2.19 1.77
N ARG A 7 24.03 2.97 0.75
CA ARG A 7 24.66 4.27 0.43
C ARG A 7 24.53 5.29 1.56
N LEU A 8 23.43 5.28 2.29
CA LEU A 8 23.25 6.18 3.44
C LEU A 8 24.18 5.79 4.59
N SER A 9 24.25 4.50 4.93
CA SER A 9 25.10 3.98 5.99
C SER A 9 26.59 4.10 5.68
N ALA A 10 26.97 3.98 4.40
CA ALA A 10 28.33 4.26 3.93
C ALA A 10 28.69 5.76 3.94
N GLY A 11 27.72 6.66 4.10
CA GLY A 11 27.93 8.11 4.05
C GLY A 11 28.02 8.69 2.63
N ASP A 12 27.71 7.90 1.60
CA ASP A 12 27.73 8.34 0.19
C ASP A 12 26.61 9.33 -0.14
N ILE A 13 25.52 9.32 0.63
CA ILE A 13 24.39 10.24 0.52
C ILE A 13 23.98 10.80 1.86
N THR A 14 23.43 12.00 1.85
CA THR A 14 22.82 12.61 3.05
C THR A 14 21.43 12.02 3.31
N ILE A 15 20.93 12.17 4.54
CA ILE A 15 19.56 11.76 4.92
C ILE A 15 18.53 12.51 4.06
N GLN A 16 18.74 13.79 3.76
CA GLN A 16 17.85 14.58 2.90
C GLN A 16 17.82 14.02 1.47
N ARG A 17 18.98 13.57 0.96
CA ARG A 17 19.05 12.93 -0.36
C ARG A 17 18.36 11.57 -0.36
N TRP A 18 18.59 10.77 0.69
CA TRP A 18 17.93 9.49 0.88
C TRP A 18 16.41 9.64 0.95
N GLU A 19 15.89 10.58 1.73
CA GLU A 19 14.45 10.83 1.86
C GLU A 19 13.83 11.22 0.50
N SER A 20 14.49 12.12 -0.24
CA SER A 20 14.04 12.52 -1.58
C SER A 20 14.00 11.36 -2.57
N GLU A 21 15.05 10.53 -2.61
CA GLU A 21 15.09 9.33 -3.48
C GLU A 21 14.04 8.30 -3.08
N MET A 22 13.81 8.10 -1.77
CA MET A 22 12.74 7.23 -1.26
C MET A 22 11.35 7.74 -1.69
N ARG A 23 11.07 9.04 -1.55
CA ARG A 23 9.79 9.62 -2.01
C ARG A 23 9.57 9.40 -3.49
N GLN A 24 10.61 9.56 -4.31
CA GLN A 24 10.51 9.34 -5.75
C GLN A 24 10.23 7.87 -6.07
N HIS A 25 10.89 6.92 -5.40
CA HIS A 25 10.60 5.50 -5.57
C HIS A 25 9.18 5.16 -5.17
N MET A 26 8.73 5.62 -4.00
CA MET A 26 7.36 5.41 -3.53
C MET A 26 6.33 5.97 -4.51
N LYS A 27 6.56 7.19 -5.02
CA LYS A 27 5.70 7.82 -6.03
C LYS A 27 5.53 6.93 -7.25
N THR A 28 6.66 6.48 -7.82
CA THR A 28 6.65 5.64 -9.01
C THR A 28 5.95 4.31 -8.74
N THR A 29 6.26 3.63 -7.63
CA THR A 29 5.64 2.34 -7.30
C THR A 29 4.14 2.48 -7.09
N TYR A 30 3.67 3.43 -6.26
CA TYR A 30 2.23 3.61 -6.00
C TYR A 30 1.45 3.96 -7.27
N ILE A 31 2.01 4.81 -8.14
CA ILE A 31 1.38 5.13 -9.42
C ILE A 31 1.29 3.88 -10.30
N ASN A 32 2.37 3.11 -10.41
CA ASN A 32 2.41 1.92 -11.24
C ASN A 32 1.42 0.86 -10.74
N GLU A 33 1.42 0.58 -9.44
CA GLU A 33 0.54 -0.40 -8.80
C GLU A 33 -0.94 -0.02 -8.94
N TYR A 34 -1.31 1.23 -8.64
CA TYR A 34 -2.68 1.67 -8.83
C TYR A 34 -3.10 1.60 -10.30
N THR A 35 -2.22 2.07 -11.20
CA THR A 35 -2.50 2.03 -12.65
C THR A 35 -2.70 0.61 -13.12
N LEU A 36 -1.88 -0.34 -12.64
CA LEU A 36 -2.01 -1.76 -12.95
C LEU A 36 -3.36 -2.29 -12.44
N GLY A 37 -3.68 -2.08 -11.16
CA GLY A 37 -4.95 -2.50 -10.57
C GLY A 37 -6.16 -1.92 -11.28
N ARG A 38 -6.08 -0.67 -11.75
CA ARG A 38 -7.16 0.04 -12.46
C ARG A 38 -7.46 -0.52 -13.85
N GLY A 39 -6.57 -1.33 -14.42
CA GLY A 39 -6.67 -1.86 -15.78
C GLY A 39 -5.80 -1.11 -16.81
N GLY A 40 -4.78 -0.39 -16.34
CA GLY A 40 -3.84 0.35 -17.18
C GLY A 40 -4.12 1.85 -17.27
N ARG A 41 -3.20 2.57 -17.91
CA ARG A 41 -3.18 4.05 -17.92
C ARG A 41 -4.41 4.67 -18.57
N ASN A 42 -4.99 4.02 -19.57
CA ASN A 42 -6.18 4.51 -20.27
C ASN A 42 -7.45 4.45 -19.40
N ALA A 43 -7.46 3.63 -18.35
CA ALA A 43 -8.57 3.52 -17.40
C ALA A 43 -8.49 4.54 -16.25
N MET A 44 -7.38 5.29 -16.15
CA MET A 44 -7.17 6.30 -15.11
C MET A 44 -7.90 7.60 -15.44
N ASN A 45 -8.60 8.17 -14.46
CA ASN A 45 -9.20 9.50 -14.54
C ASN A 45 -8.62 10.46 -13.48
N ALA A 46 -9.06 11.73 -13.50
CA ALA A 46 -8.57 12.74 -12.56
C ALA A 46 -8.80 12.37 -11.08
N ALA A 47 -9.91 11.73 -10.75
CA ALA A 47 -10.20 11.27 -9.39
C ALA A 47 -9.23 10.17 -8.95
N ASN A 48 -8.88 9.24 -9.86
CA ASN A 48 -7.89 8.20 -9.58
C ASN A 48 -6.51 8.80 -9.28
N TRP A 49 -6.07 9.80 -10.05
CA TRP A 49 -4.82 10.51 -9.78
C TRP A 49 -4.85 11.23 -8.43
N GLY A 50 -5.98 11.85 -8.07
CA GLY A 50 -6.19 12.47 -6.77
C GLY A 50 -6.10 11.49 -5.61
N GLU A 51 -6.73 10.31 -5.74
CA GLU A 51 -6.71 9.25 -4.73
C GLU A 51 -5.27 8.76 -4.45
N VAL A 52 -4.51 8.44 -5.50
CA VAL A 52 -3.10 8.03 -5.38
C VAL A 52 -2.25 9.13 -4.73
N GLY A 53 -2.45 10.39 -5.14
CA GLY A 53 -1.72 11.54 -4.60
C GLY A 53 -1.97 11.74 -3.09
N GLY A 54 -3.24 11.68 -2.66
CA GLY A 54 -3.60 11.77 -1.25
C GLY A 54 -2.95 10.67 -0.41
N ARG A 55 -2.92 9.45 -0.95
CA ARG A 55 -2.29 8.32 -0.26
C ARG A 55 -0.78 8.45 -0.14
N LEU A 56 -0.10 8.87 -1.21
CA LEU A 56 1.32 9.19 -1.19
C LEU A 56 1.64 10.29 -0.16
N GLY A 57 0.77 11.29 -0.03
CA GLY A 57 0.89 12.33 0.98
C GLY A 57 0.94 11.77 2.41
N ASN A 58 0.13 10.76 2.72
CA ASN A 58 0.13 10.08 4.02
C ASN A 58 1.43 9.31 4.24
N GLN A 59 1.87 8.55 3.25
CA GLN A 59 3.09 7.76 3.31
C GLN A 59 4.35 8.63 3.46
N TYR A 60 4.37 9.80 2.82
CA TYR A 60 5.46 10.76 2.99
C TYR A 60 5.57 11.31 4.41
N ARG A 61 4.47 11.45 5.14
CA ARG A 61 4.54 11.87 6.55
C ARG A 61 5.18 10.79 7.43
N HIS A 62 4.86 9.52 7.19
CA HIS A 62 5.53 8.42 7.87
C HIS A 62 7.01 8.34 7.51
N LEU A 63 7.34 8.48 6.22
CA LEU A 63 8.73 8.48 5.76
C LEU A 63 9.54 9.62 6.39
N HIS A 64 8.95 10.81 6.53
CA HIS A 64 9.61 11.93 7.18
C HIS A 64 9.93 11.65 8.65
N GLY A 65 8.99 11.05 9.40
CA GLY A 65 9.25 10.61 10.77
C GLY A 65 10.37 9.55 10.84
N PHE A 66 10.38 8.62 9.89
CA PHE A 66 11.47 7.64 9.77
C PHE A 66 12.82 8.30 9.45
N ALA A 67 12.87 9.30 8.58
CA ALA A 67 14.09 10.06 8.31
C ALA A 67 14.63 10.73 9.59
N ALA A 68 13.73 11.24 10.45
CA ALA A 68 14.11 11.80 11.74
C ALA A 68 14.66 10.74 12.71
N ASP A 69 14.08 9.54 12.75
CA ASP A 69 14.60 8.42 13.54
C ASP A 69 16.02 8.03 13.12
N ILE A 70 16.28 8.03 11.80
CA ILE A 70 17.62 7.78 11.25
C ILE A 70 18.59 8.90 11.66
N ALA A 71 18.18 10.16 11.54
CA ALA A 71 19.00 11.31 11.91
C ALA A 71 19.36 11.34 13.39
N ALA A 72 18.49 10.81 14.25
CA ALA A 72 18.74 10.66 15.68
C ALA A 72 19.70 9.50 16.02
N GLY A 73 20.13 8.69 15.05
CA GLY A 73 21.00 7.53 15.27
C GLY A 73 20.28 6.33 15.90
N ASN A 74 18.95 6.31 15.87
CA ASN A 74 18.14 5.28 16.52
C ASN A 74 17.97 4.00 15.67
N MET A 75 18.59 3.94 14.49
CA MET A 75 18.37 2.88 13.51
C MET A 75 19.69 2.33 12.98
N SER A 76 19.84 1.01 13.00
CA SER A 76 20.90 0.30 12.28
C SER A 76 20.61 0.25 10.78
N GLU A 77 21.63 0.05 9.95
CA GLU A 77 21.46 -0.15 8.50
C GLU A 77 20.44 -1.25 8.17
N ALA A 78 20.50 -2.38 8.90
CA ALA A 78 19.57 -3.49 8.71
C ALA A 78 18.11 -3.08 8.98
N GLN A 79 17.87 -2.29 10.04
CA GLN A 79 16.54 -1.74 10.33
C GLN A 79 16.12 -0.73 9.26
N ILE A 80 17.04 0.09 8.77
CA ILE A 80 16.75 1.06 7.71
C ILE A 80 16.32 0.33 6.44
N LYS A 81 17.04 -0.71 6.06
CA LYS A 81 16.76 -1.55 4.89
C LYS A 81 15.40 -2.23 5.01
N ALA A 82 15.11 -2.87 6.15
CA ALA A 82 13.85 -3.54 6.40
C ALA A 82 12.66 -2.58 6.32
N ARG A 83 12.73 -1.44 7.02
CA ARG A 83 11.64 -0.45 7.02
C ARG A 83 11.48 0.25 5.66
N SER A 84 12.57 0.46 4.93
CA SER A 84 12.52 0.98 3.55
C SER A 84 11.79 0.04 2.59
N ALA A 85 11.92 -1.27 2.76
CA ALA A 85 11.20 -2.26 1.95
C ALA A 85 9.68 -2.16 2.18
N MET A 86 9.25 -1.98 3.43
CA MET A 86 7.83 -1.85 3.78
C MET A 86 7.13 -0.68 3.07
N TYR A 87 7.83 0.43 2.82
CA TYR A 87 7.25 1.55 2.06
C TYR A 87 6.97 1.18 0.59
N VAL A 88 7.76 0.28 0.00
CA VAL A 88 7.51 -0.24 -1.34
C VAL A 88 6.36 -1.25 -1.31
N GLU A 89 6.39 -2.19 -0.35
CA GLU A 89 5.35 -3.22 -0.20
C GLU A 89 3.97 -2.64 0.13
N SER A 90 3.92 -1.51 0.85
CA SER A 90 2.65 -0.82 1.13
C SER A 90 1.92 -0.35 -0.14
N ALA A 91 2.58 -0.31 -1.30
CA ALA A 91 1.94 -0.01 -2.57
C ALA A 91 0.88 -1.06 -2.97
N THR A 92 0.84 -2.24 -2.32
CA THR A 92 -0.29 -3.19 -2.44
C THR A 92 -1.64 -2.53 -2.15
N ASP A 93 -1.70 -1.56 -1.23
CA ASP A 93 -2.93 -0.78 -0.99
C ASP A 93 -3.36 0.00 -2.25
N ALA A 94 -2.40 0.57 -2.97
CA ALA A 94 -2.67 1.29 -4.21
C ALA A 94 -3.21 0.34 -5.30
N PHE A 95 -2.62 -0.84 -5.44
CA PHE A 95 -3.10 -1.88 -6.35
C PHE A 95 -4.52 -2.32 -6.03
N GLU A 96 -4.79 -2.68 -4.77
CA GLU A 96 -6.10 -3.21 -4.35
C GLU A 96 -7.22 -2.16 -4.52
N ARG A 97 -6.92 -0.88 -4.30
CA ARG A 97 -7.85 0.22 -4.60
C ARG A 97 -8.07 0.40 -6.08
N GLY A 98 -7.00 0.40 -6.88
CA GLY A 98 -7.11 0.45 -8.34
C GLY A 98 -8.00 -0.67 -8.86
N LYS A 99 -7.80 -1.89 -8.36
CA LYS A 99 -8.62 -3.07 -8.66
C LYS A 99 -10.08 -2.87 -8.27
N ALA A 100 -10.38 -2.39 -7.06
CA ALA A 100 -11.76 -2.09 -6.65
C ALA A 100 -12.45 -1.11 -7.63
N ARG A 101 -11.73 -0.05 -8.04
CA ARG A 101 -12.24 0.93 -9.03
C ARG A 101 -12.43 0.33 -10.42
N ALA A 102 -11.64 -0.69 -10.78
CA ALA A 102 -11.83 -1.41 -12.04
C ALA A 102 -13.15 -2.18 -12.07
N TYR A 103 -13.55 -2.77 -10.94
CA TYR A 103 -14.87 -3.42 -10.77
C TYR A 103 -16.03 -2.44 -10.54
N GLY A 104 -15.76 -1.13 -10.46
CA GLY A 104 -16.79 -0.12 -10.16
C GLY A 104 -17.27 -0.13 -8.71
N VAL A 105 -16.61 -0.89 -7.83
CA VAL A 105 -16.98 -1.00 -6.42
C VAL A 105 -16.68 0.33 -5.70
N PRO A 106 -17.58 0.81 -4.82
CA PRO A 106 -17.31 1.98 -3.99
C PRO A 106 -16.12 1.74 -3.03
N ALA A 107 -15.79 2.74 -2.22
CA ALA A 107 -14.73 2.58 -1.22
C ALA A 107 -15.08 1.43 -0.25
N LEU A 108 -14.18 0.46 -0.14
CA LEU A 108 -14.29 -0.64 0.80
C LEU A 108 -13.83 -0.23 2.19
N PRO A 109 -14.25 -0.94 3.26
CA PRO A 109 -13.93 -0.56 4.63
C PRO A 109 -12.42 -0.56 4.96
N ALA A 110 -11.64 -1.41 4.28
CA ALA A 110 -10.19 -1.48 4.42
C ALA A 110 -9.54 -2.09 3.18
N TYR A 111 -8.23 -1.91 3.03
CA TYR A 111 -7.45 -2.46 1.93
C TYR A 111 -6.14 -3.10 2.45
N PRO A 112 -5.73 -4.26 1.93
CA PRO A 112 -4.43 -4.85 2.27
C PRO A 112 -3.28 -3.85 2.05
N GLY A 113 -2.35 -3.77 3.01
CA GLY A 113 -1.24 -2.80 2.96
C GLY A 113 -1.62 -1.36 3.34
N ASP A 114 -2.86 -1.08 3.74
CA ASP A 114 -3.29 0.28 4.09
C ASP A 114 -2.75 0.77 5.45
N GLY A 115 -2.16 -0.12 6.24
CA GLY A 115 -1.62 0.13 7.58
C GLY A 115 -2.62 -0.09 8.72
N SER A 116 -3.83 -0.57 8.43
CA SER A 116 -4.88 -0.84 9.43
C SER A 116 -4.84 -2.24 10.06
N THR A 117 -3.80 -3.03 9.76
CA THR A 117 -3.59 -4.39 10.30
C THR A 117 -2.24 -4.46 11.01
N GLU A 118 -2.14 -5.34 12.01
CA GLU A 118 -0.91 -5.54 12.79
C GLU A 118 0.24 -6.08 11.93
N CYS A 119 -0.08 -6.92 10.94
CA CYS A 119 0.88 -7.45 9.98
C CYS A 119 1.36 -6.41 8.95
N GLY A 120 0.68 -5.26 8.85
CA GLY A 120 0.97 -4.20 7.89
C GLY A 120 0.86 -4.65 6.43
N VAL A 121 1.99 -5.04 5.86
CA VAL A 121 2.15 -5.43 4.44
C VAL A 121 2.44 -6.93 4.26
N ASN A 122 2.72 -7.66 5.34
CA ASN A 122 3.21 -9.04 5.28
C ASN A 122 2.11 -10.10 5.11
N CYS A 123 0.83 -9.74 5.16
CA CYS A 123 -0.26 -10.72 5.16
C CYS A 123 -0.66 -11.23 3.78
N HIS A 124 -0.24 -10.60 2.68
CA HIS A 124 -0.63 -10.98 1.32
C HIS A 124 -2.15 -11.15 1.10
N CYS A 125 -2.97 -10.51 1.93
CA CYS A 125 -4.42 -10.50 1.77
C CYS A 125 -4.80 -9.75 0.50
N ARG A 126 -5.97 -10.07 -0.06
CA ARG A 126 -6.52 -9.42 -1.25
C ARG A 126 -8.04 -9.34 -1.17
N TRP A 127 -8.64 -8.40 -1.89
CA TRP A 127 -10.05 -8.47 -2.21
C TRP A 127 -10.29 -9.32 -3.46
N GLU A 128 -11.30 -10.17 -3.40
CA GLU A 128 -11.90 -10.88 -4.53
C GLU A 128 -13.30 -10.32 -4.79
N TYR A 129 -13.69 -10.29 -6.05
CA TYR A 129 -14.92 -9.65 -6.49
C TYR A 129 -15.73 -10.60 -7.35
N ASP A 130 -17.01 -10.73 -7.01
CA ASP A 130 -18.06 -11.31 -7.84
C ASP A 130 -19.22 -10.30 -7.94
N GLU A 131 -20.01 -10.35 -9.00
CA GLU A 131 -21.12 -9.42 -9.18
C GLU A 131 -22.25 -10.01 -10.04
N ASP A 132 -23.47 -9.52 -9.80
CA ASP A 132 -24.60 -9.67 -10.72
C ASP A 132 -25.20 -8.29 -11.04
N GLU A 133 -26.38 -8.24 -11.66
CA GLU A 133 -27.02 -6.98 -12.05
C GLU A 133 -27.39 -6.09 -10.85
N SER A 134 -27.56 -6.67 -9.67
CA SER A 134 -28.11 -6.01 -8.47
C SER A 134 -27.09 -5.74 -7.38
N GLU A 135 -25.98 -6.47 -7.33
CA GLU A 135 -25.01 -6.35 -6.24
C GLU A 135 -23.57 -6.70 -6.62
N TRP A 136 -22.64 -6.18 -5.81
CA TRP A 136 -21.26 -6.65 -5.72
C TRP A 136 -21.09 -7.52 -4.47
N ARG A 137 -20.38 -8.64 -4.61
CA ARG A 137 -19.96 -9.53 -3.54
C ARG A 137 -18.43 -9.46 -3.41
N CYS A 138 -17.96 -8.76 -2.38
CA CYS A 138 -16.54 -8.52 -2.15
C CYS A 138 -16.03 -9.43 -1.03
N THR A 139 -15.07 -10.31 -1.29
CA THR A 139 -14.53 -11.25 -0.31
C THR A 139 -13.10 -10.88 0.09
N TRP A 140 -12.85 -10.74 1.40
CA TRP A 140 -11.49 -10.59 1.93
C TRP A 140 -10.82 -11.96 1.96
N ALA A 141 -9.95 -12.22 0.98
CA ALA A 141 -9.24 -13.48 0.86
C ALA A 141 -7.87 -13.42 1.54
N LEU A 142 -7.60 -14.40 2.41
CA LEU A 142 -6.31 -14.59 3.04
C LEU A 142 -5.27 -15.09 2.02
N GLY A 143 -4.07 -14.52 2.06
CA GLY A 143 -2.93 -14.94 1.25
C GLY A 143 -2.19 -16.15 1.82
N ALA A 144 -1.17 -16.62 1.09
CA ALA A 144 -0.28 -17.69 1.54
C ALA A 144 0.80 -17.16 2.51
N ALA A 145 0.38 -16.81 3.72
CA ALA A 145 1.22 -16.30 4.81
C ALA A 145 0.57 -16.54 6.17
N ASP A 146 1.29 -16.26 7.25
CA ASP A 146 0.68 -16.16 8.59
C ASP A 146 -0.17 -14.88 8.68
N HIS A 147 -1.31 -14.97 9.37
CA HIS A 147 -2.28 -13.89 9.46
C HIS A 147 -2.48 -13.42 10.89
N CYS A 148 -2.52 -12.11 11.07
CA CYS A 148 -2.91 -11.50 12.33
C CYS A 148 -4.42 -11.65 12.58
N ASP A 149 -4.84 -11.46 13.84
CA ASP A 149 -6.24 -11.55 14.26
C ASP A 149 -7.16 -10.61 13.46
N THR A 150 -6.69 -9.42 13.09
CA THR A 150 -7.46 -8.48 12.26
C THR A 150 -7.72 -9.05 10.86
N CYS A 151 -6.72 -9.69 10.24
CA CYS A 151 -6.90 -10.33 8.93
C CYS A 151 -7.89 -11.49 9.01
N VAL A 152 -7.78 -12.35 10.03
CA VAL A 152 -8.70 -13.48 10.24
C VAL A 152 -10.13 -13.00 10.49
N THR A 153 -10.28 -11.94 11.29
CA THR A 153 -11.57 -11.30 11.56
C THR A 153 -12.19 -10.75 10.28
N ARG A 154 -11.42 -10.03 9.45
CA ARG A 154 -11.90 -9.49 8.18
C ARG A 154 -12.32 -10.58 7.20
N ALA A 155 -11.55 -11.66 7.12
CA ALA A 155 -11.90 -12.82 6.28
C ALA A 155 -13.20 -13.48 6.74
N SER A 156 -13.51 -13.43 8.03
CA SER A 156 -14.78 -13.96 8.57
C SER A 156 -15.95 -13.00 8.36
N LEU A 157 -15.73 -11.69 8.50
CA LEU A 157 -16.77 -10.67 8.37
C LEU A 157 -17.14 -10.37 6.92
N TRP A 158 -16.17 -10.44 6.01
CA TRP A 158 -16.32 -10.02 4.62
C TRP A 158 -16.14 -11.20 3.67
N ALA A 159 -17.02 -12.20 3.79
CA ALA A 159 -17.02 -13.40 2.94
C ALA A 159 -18.46 -13.84 2.52
N PRO A 160 -19.15 -13.07 1.67
CA PRO A 160 -18.76 -11.77 1.11
C PRO A 160 -19.33 -10.58 1.90
N LEU A 161 -18.67 -9.43 1.80
CA LEU A 161 -19.30 -8.13 1.98
C LEU A 161 -20.19 -7.84 0.75
N VAL A 162 -21.50 -7.73 0.97
CA VAL A 162 -22.47 -7.44 -0.09
C VAL A 162 -22.75 -5.95 -0.19
N ILE A 163 -22.70 -5.39 -1.40
CA ILE A 163 -22.97 -3.98 -1.69
C ILE A 163 -23.98 -3.91 -2.84
N LEU A 164 -25.15 -3.31 -2.60
CA LEU A 164 -26.19 -3.16 -3.63
C LEU A 164 -25.79 -2.10 -4.68
N LYS A 165 -26.10 -2.40 -5.94
CA LYS A 165 -26.04 -1.48 -7.07
C LYS A 165 -27.30 -0.60 -7.05
N GLY A 166 -27.11 0.71 -7.19
CA GLY A 166 -28.20 1.68 -7.24
C GLY A 166 -28.94 1.68 -8.57
#